data_AF-E5A205-F1
#
_entry.id   AF-E5A205-F1
#
_cell.length_a   1.000
_cell.length_b   1.000
_cell.length_c   1.000
_cell.angle_alpha   90.00
_cell.angle_beta   90.00
_cell.angle_gamma   90.00
#
_symmetry.space_group_name_H-M   'P 1'
#
loop_
_entity.id
_entity.type
_entity.pdbx_description
1 polymer ?
#
loop_
_entity_poly.entity_id
_entity_poly.type
_entity_poly.pdbx_seq_one_letter_code
_entity_poly.pdbx_strand_id
1 'polypeptide(L)'
;MTSIDDLFKSTNGSIKRKFENPNEADPTQTYKTAKLGSNSDVKRVAQALVTEEDDDEEAGPSLPPDLEDEEGDDEDGRFFGGGLDEDARDAMDYVDAQDGEDAIQEVKYDAAWLRKLALNFEKKVNKNASLRAKYEDDPTKFMDSEADLDEGIKDLSILSEHPELYEDFAKGPAAAKLVELLAHENTDIAIAAIEIISELTDEDVGGEQEQWDAVVTAFLDADLLSLLISNFSRFDESDSADASGVYHSLSVIENLLSQPSNTDMIGEQITLVQWLLDRIQKSEKPTTQNKQYASEILSILTQSSRPNRNRIAEANGVEIFLTNLAPYRRDDPEKDSDEEEYMENLFDCRRCGAMFALY
;
A
#
# COMPACT_ATOMS: atom_id res chain seq x y z
N MET A 1 -27.80 -71.70 12.05
CA MET A 1 -28.34 -70.95 13.19
C MET A 1 -27.28 -70.89 14.26
N THR A 2 -26.45 -69.85 14.21
CA THR A 2 -25.83 -69.17 15.35
C THR A 2 -25.31 -67.84 14.83
N SER A 3 -25.57 -66.79 15.60
CA SER A 3 -25.81 -65.42 15.16
C SER A 3 -24.54 -64.62 14.91
N ILE A 4 -24.67 -63.61 14.06
CA ILE A 4 -23.65 -62.62 13.65
C ILE A 4 -23.17 -61.71 14.81
N ASP A 5 -23.81 -61.80 15.98
CA ASP A 5 -23.50 -61.00 17.18
C ASP A 5 -22.36 -61.53 18.05
N ASP A 6 -21.89 -62.78 17.87
CA ASP A 6 -20.83 -63.34 18.73
C ASP A 6 -19.40 -63.09 18.21
N LEU A 7 -19.23 -62.51 17.02
CA LEU A 7 -17.89 -62.15 16.51
C LEU A 7 -17.38 -60.80 17.05
N PHE A 8 -18.23 -60.00 17.69
CA PHE A 8 -17.93 -58.60 18.08
C PHE A 8 -17.83 -58.36 19.59
N LYS A 9 -17.75 -59.40 20.42
CA LYS A 9 -17.61 -59.23 21.89
C LYS A 9 -16.47 -60.07 22.46
N SER A 10 -15.24 -59.61 22.28
CA SER A 10 -14.25 -59.43 23.37
C SER A 10 -12.82 -59.27 22.83
N THR A 11 -12.32 -58.03 22.82
CA THR A 11 -11.11 -57.62 23.55
C THR A 11 -10.61 -56.28 23.01
N ASN A 12 -10.59 -55.31 23.93
CA ASN A 12 -10.04 -53.97 23.80
C ASN A 12 -8.56 -53.98 23.41
N GLY A 13 -8.13 -52.99 22.60
CA GLY A 13 -6.72 -52.58 22.58
C GLY A 13 -6.20 -51.99 21.26
N SER A 14 -6.44 -50.70 21.05
CA SER A 14 -5.52 -49.69 20.46
C SER A 14 -4.76 -49.98 19.14
N ILE A 15 -5.09 -49.21 18.09
CA ILE A 15 -4.22 -48.22 17.38
C ILE A 15 -5.00 -47.77 16.12
N LYS A 16 -5.68 -46.63 16.20
CA LYS A 16 -6.12 -45.88 15.01
C LYS A 16 -5.11 -44.76 14.80
N ARG A 17 -4.35 -44.80 13.70
CA ARG A 17 -3.57 -43.65 13.22
C ARG A 17 -4.55 -42.53 12.89
N LYS A 18 -4.40 -41.39 13.57
CA LYS A 18 -5.14 -40.16 13.29
C LYS A 18 -4.55 -39.56 12.01
N PHE A 19 -5.42 -39.22 11.07
CA PHE A 19 -5.09 -38.43 9.89
C PHE A 19 -4.93 -36.97 10.39
N GLU A 20 -3.75 -36.38 10.22
CA GLU A 20 -3.49 -34.96 10.53
C GLU A 20 -3.63 -34.13 9.26
N ASN A 21 -4.25 -32.96 9.42
CA ASN A 21 -4.59 -32.00 8.37
C ASN A 21 -3.30 -31.30 7.85
N PRO A 22 -3.17 -30.99 6.55
CA PRO A 22 -1.91 -30.45 5.99
C PRO A 22 -1.60 -28.98 6.31
N ASN A 23 -2.50 -28.24 6.97
CA ASN A 23 -2.41 -26.77 7.08
C ASN A 23 -1.84 -26.23 8.42
N GLU A 24 -1.20 -27.07 9.25
CA GLU A 24 -0.58 -26.63 10.52
C GLU A 24 0.92 -26.99 10.63
N ALA A 25 1.62 -27.16 9.51
CA ALA A 25 3.05 -27.43 9.52
C ALA A 25 3.89 -26.13 9.56
N ASP A 26 4.49 -25.85 10.72
CA ASP A 26 5.52 -24.81 10.94
C ASP A 26 6.75 -25.06 10.02
N PRO A 27 7.12 -24.10 9.15
CA PRO A 27 8.19 -24.29 8.15
C PRO A 27 9.61 -24.36 8.73
N THR A 28 9.78 -24.24 10.06
CA THR A 28 11.11 -24.29 10.70
C THR A 28 11.53 -25.66 11.23
N GLN A 29 10.67 -26.69 11.16
CA GLN A 29 10.90 -27.99 11.81
C GLN A 29 11.32 -29.15 10.87
N THR A 30 11.60 -28.89 9.60
CA THR A 30 12.02 -29.91 8.62
C THR A 30 13.51 -29.86 8.30
N TYR A 31 14.35 -29.95 9.33
CA TYR A 31 15.76 -30.33 9.16
C TYR A 31 16.13 -31.45 10.15
N LYS A 32 15.81 -32.69 9.79
CA LYS A 32 16.42 -33.88 10.40
C LYS A 32 17.42 -34.47 9.41
N THR A 33 18.67 -34.05 9.55
CA THR A 33 19.84 -34.63 8.89
C THR A 33 20.10 -36.05 9.37
N ALA A 34 20.49 -36.92 8.44
CA ALA A 34 20.80 -38.32 8.65
C ALA A 34 21.99 -38.48 9.62
N LYS A 35 21.76 -39.23 10.70
CA LYS A 35 22.74 -39.51 11.75
C LYS A 35 23.71 -40.60 11.27
N LEU A 36 24.91 -40.23 10.83
CA LEU A 36 26.05 -41.14 10.65
C LEU A 36 26.82 -41.26 11.97
N GLY A 37 27.24 -42.48 12.30
CA GLY A 37 27.76 -42.89 13.61
C GLY A 37 29.13 -42.32 14.00
N SER A 38 29.44 -42.52 15.28
CA SER A 38 30.56 -42.01 16.06
C SER A 38 31.94 -42.57 15.68
N ASN A 39 32.91 -41.66 15.53
CA ASN A 39 34.38 -41.77 15.51
C ASN A 39 35.05 -41.47 14.17
N SER A 40 35.43 -40.20 13.98
CA SER A 40 36.71 -39.82 13.38
C SER A 40 36.96 -38.31 13.54
N ASP A 41 38.14 -37.98 14.05
CA ASP A 41 38.63 -36.65 14.41
C ASP A 41 38.60 -35.61 13.28
N VAL A 42 38.13 -34.40 13.60
CA VAL A 42 38.23 -33.22 12.73
C VAL A 42 39.56 -32.51 13.01
N LYS A 43 40.48 -32.53 12.03
CA LYS A 43 41.68 -31.71 12.03
C LYS A 43 41.44 -30.46 11.18
N ARG A 44 41.27 -29.31 11.86
CA ARG A 44 41.32 -27.97 11.26
C ARG A 44 42.67 -27.71 10.59
N VAL A 45 42.66 -27.09 9.42
CA VAL A 45 43.70 -26.12 9.00
C VAL A 45 43.00 -24.94 8.32
N ALA A 46 43.46 -23.74 8.68
CA ALA A 46 42.97 -22.43 8.28
C ALA A 46 43.83 -21.81 7.17
N GLN A 47 43.42 -20.60 6.74
CA GLN A 47 44.14 -19.58 5.94
C GLN A 47 44.12 -19.79 4.42
N ALA A 48 44.07 -18.75 3.57
CA ALA A 48 43.83 -17.31 3.68
C ALA A 48 43.74 -16.76 2.22
N LEU A 49 43.24 -15.54 2.04
CA LEU A 49 43.19 -14.77 0.80
C LEU A 49 44.57 -14.67 0.08
N VAL A 50 44.62 -14.55 -1.26
CA VAL A 50 44.69 -13.29 -2.06
C VAL A 50 45.09 -13.55 -3.53
N THR A 51 44.54 -12.75 -4.47
CA THR A 51 45.13 -12.16 -5.73
C THR A 51 45.60 -13.11 -6.85
N GLU A 52 45.55 -12.84 -8.16
CA GLU A 52 45.11 -11.74 -9.03
C GLU A 52 45.06 -12.26 -10.50
N GLU A 53 44.32 -11.55 -11.35
CA GLU A 53 44.37 -11.36 -12.83
C GLU A 53 45.27 -12.25 -13.73
N ASP A 54 44.68 -12.83 -14.80
CA ASP A 54 45.02 -12.50 -16.21
C ASP A 54 44.20 -13.32 -17.25
N ASP A 55 44.10 -12.71 -18.43
CA ASP A 55 43.30 -12.88 -19.65
C ASP A 55 43.07 -14.26 -20.34
N ASP A 56 41.95 -14.24 -21.08
CA ASP A 56 41.64 -14.81 -22.41
C ASP A 56 41.39 -16.32 -22.67
N GLU A 57 40.19 -16.52 -23.26
CA GLU A 57 39.78 -17.52 -24.28
C GLU A 57 39.92 -19.03 -23.97
N GLU A 58 38.79 -19.76 -23.84
CA GLU A 58 38.52 -20.88 -24.77
C GLU A 58 37.03 -21.29 -24.75
N ALA A 59 36.44 -21.24 -25.94
CA ALA A 59 35.06 -21.56 -26.27
C ALA A 59 34.77 -23.07 -26.16
N GLY A 60 33.54 -23.40 -25.72
CA GLY A 60 33.05 -24.77 -25.62
C GLY A 60 33.04 -25.50 -26.98
N PRO A 61 33.21 -26.84 -26.98
CA PRO A 61 33.35 -27.61 -28.22
C PRO A 61 32.05 -27.63 -29.04
N SER A 62 32.18 -27.39 -30.34
CA SER A 62 31.09 -27.32 -31.33
C SER A 62 30.45 -28.67 -31.66
N LEU A 63 29.17 -28.60 -32.04
CA LEU A 63 28.30 -29.70 -32.50
C LEU A 63 28.90 -30.51 -33.69
N PRO A 64 28.81 -31.85 -33.71
CA PRO A 64 29.16 -32.63 -34.89
C PRO A 64 28.15 -32.40 -36.04
N PRO A 65 28.60 -32.43 -37.31
CA PRO A 65 27.81 -32.05 -38.47
C PRO A 65 26.89 -33.17 -38.97
N ASP A 66 25.76 -32.71 -39.53
CA ASP A 66 24.80 -33.31 -40.46
C ASP A 66 24.52 -34.82 -40.47
N LEU A 67 23.23 -35.08 -40.35
CA LEU A 67 22.50 -36.30 -40.66
C LEU A 67 22.73 -36.69 -42.13
N GLU A 68 23.39 -37.83 -42.36
CA GLU A 68 23.19 -38.62 -43.57
C GLU A 68 22.48 -39.92 -43.19
N ASP A 69 21.41 -40.23 -43.93
CA ASP A 69 20.52 -41.36 -43.76
C ASP A 69 21.26 -42.70 -43.75
N GLU A 70 21.29 -43.37 -42.59
CA GLU A 70 21.46 -44.82 -42.53
C GLU A 70 20.11 -45.46 -42.14
N GLU A 71 19.53 -46.21 -43.09
CA GLU A 71 18.48 -47.19 -42.84
C GLU A 71 19.03 -48.30 -41.93
N GLY A 72 18.95 -48.06 -40.61
CA GLY A 72 19.24 -49.04 -39.57
C GLY A 72 17.97 -49.81 -39.17
N ASP A 73 17.80 -50.97 -39.80
CA ASP A 73 16.91 -52.05 -39.38
C ASP A 73 17.45 -52.67 -38.08
N ASP A 74 16.96 -52.22 -36.92
CA ASP A 74 17.25 -52.84 -35.63
C ASP A 74 15.95 -53.11 -34.86
N GLU A 75 15.51 -54.35 -35.01
CA GLU A 75 14.46 -55.07 -34.31
C GLU A 75 14.85 -55.36 -32.84
N ASP A 76 15.23 -54.33 -32.07
CA ASP A 76 15.37 -54.44 -30.61
C ASP A 76 15.15 -53.10 -29.88
N GLY A 77 14.12 -53.11 -29.02
CA GLY A 77 13.57 -52.02 -28.20
C GLY A 77 14.44 -50.79 -27.93
N ARG A 78 14.15 -49.71 -28.65
CA ARG A 78 14.55 -48.34 -28.30
C ARG A 78 13.88 -47.91 -26.99
N PHE A 79 14.61 -48.06 -25.89
CA PHE A 79 14.26 -47.76 -24.50
C PHE A 79 13.96 -46.27 -24.18
N PHE A 80 13.94 -45.36 -25.16
CA PHE A 80 13.74 -43.92 -24.91
C PHE A 80 12.46 -43.32 -25.55
N GLY A 81 11.46 -44.14 -25.90
CA GLY A 81 10.34 -43.69 -26.74
C GLY A 81 8.92 -43.69 -26.16
N GLY A 82 8.67 -44.17 -24.93
CA GLY A 82 7.27 -44.35 -24.50
C GLY A 82 7.10 -44.76 -23.04
N GLY A 83 7.44 -43.86 -22.13
CA GLY A 83 7.31 -44.08 -20.67
C GLY A 83 6.28 -43.20 -19.98
N LEU A 84 5.35 -42.58 -20.72
CA LEU A 84 4.15 -42.00 -20.09
C LEU A 84 3.00 -42.95 -20.37
N ASP A 85 2.42 -43.52 -19.30
CA ASP A 85 1.13 -44.22 -19.36
C ASP A 85 0.09 -43.28 -19.99
N GLU A 86 -0.88 -43.82 -20.74
CA GLU A 86 -1.97 -43.02 -21.34
C GLU A 86 -2.69 -42.17 -20.29
N ASP A 87 -2.84 -42.70 -19.07
CA ASP A 87 -3.41 -41.96 -17.93
C ASP A 87 -2.54 -40.78 -17.48
N ALA A 88 -1.21 -40.86 -17.64
CA ALA A 88 -0.30 -39.75 -17.32
C ALA A 88 -0.29 -38.70 -18.43
N ARG A 89 -0.54 -39.08 -19.69
CA ARG A 89 -0.74 -38.12 -20.78
C ARG A 89 -2.07 -37.41 -20.66
N ASP A 90 -3.15 -38.13 -20.38
CA ASP A 90 -4.48 -37.54 -20.14
C ASP A 90 -4.47 -36.65 -18.89
N ALA A 91 -3.72 -37.01 -17.84
CA ALA A 91 -3.56 -36.17 -16.67
C ALA A 91 -2.76 -34.89 -16.97
N MET A 92 -1.71 -34.98 -17.79
CA MET A 92 -0.94 -33.79 -18.22
C MET A 92 -1.75 -32.92 -19.18
N ASP A 93 -2.50 -33.50 -20.12
CA ASP A 93 -3.41 -32.76 -21.01
C ASP A 93 -4.56 -32.12 -20.23
N TYR A 94 -5.03 -32.72 -19.14
CA TYR A 94 -6.03 -32.12 -18.25
C TYR A 94 -5.47 -30.96 -17.41
N VAL A 95 -4.22 -31.08 -16.96
CA VAL A 95 -3.51 -29.99 -16.25
C VAL A 95 -3.18 -28.85 -17.21
N ASP A 96 -2.66 -29.14 -18.41
CA ASP A 96 -2.39 -28.14 -19.46
C ASP A 96 -3.69 -27.48 -19.98
N ALA A 97 -4.81 -28.21 -20.01
CA ALA A 97 -6.11 -27.63 -20.36
C ALA A 97 -6.70 -26.75 -19.25
N GLN A 98 -6.43 -27.04 -17.97
CA GLN A 98 -6.76 -26.15 -16.85
C GLN A 98 -5.84 -24.93 -16.79
N ASP A 99 -4.53 -25.11 -16.99
CA ASP A 99 -3.54 -24.03 -17.10
C ASP A 99 -3.77 -23.17 -18.37
N GLY A 100 -4.46 -23.71 -19.39
CA GLY A 100 -4.91 -23.00 -20.58
C GLY A 100 -6.25 -22.25 -20.44
N GLU A 101 -7.10 -22.62 -19.49
CA GLU A 101 -8.34 -21.89 -19.15
C GLU A 101 -8.07 -20.78 -18.12
N ASP A 102 -7.09 -20.97 -17.23
CA ASP A 102 -6.45 -19.91 -16.46
C ASP A 102 -5.25 -19.33 -17.23
N ALA A 103 -5.42 -19.15 -18.55
CA ALA A 103 -4.59 -18.23 -19.29
C ALA A 103 -4.57 -16.93 -18.51
N ILE A 104 -3.41 -16.60 -17.93
CA ILE A 104 -3.09 -15.30 -17.35
C ILE A 104 -3.39 -14.32 -18.49
N GLN A 105 -4.61 -13.80 -18.52
CA GLN A 105 -4.95 -12.67 -19.35
C GLN A 105 -4.02 -11.60 -18.78
N GLU A 106 -2.94 -11.29 -19.48
CA GLU A 106 -2.22 -10.05 -19.25
C GLU A 106 -3.31 -8.98 -19.16
N VAL A 107 -3.56 -8.52 -17.94
CA VAL A 107 -4.57 -7.50 -17.69
C VAL A 107 -4.01 -6.28 -18.38
N LYS A 108 -4.50 -6.02 -19.59
CA LYS A 108 -4.13 -4.81 -20.32
C LYS A 108 -4.84 -3.67 -19.62
N TYR A 109 -4.05 -2.86 -18.93
CA TYR A 109 -4.50 -1.62 -18.34
C TYR A 109 -4.71 -0.61 -19.47
N ASP A 110 -5.93 -0.60 -20.00
CA ASP A 110 -6.35 0.30 -21.07
C ASP A 110 -7.56 1.14 -20.63
N ALA A 111 -7.94 2.11 -21.46
CA ALA A 111 -9.10 2.97 -21.18
C ALA A 111 -10.44 2.18 -21.05
N ALA A 112 -10.52 0.96 -21.58
CA ALA A 112 -11.70 0.10 -21.43
C ALA A 112 -11.69 -0.60 -20.06
N TRP A 113 -10.53 -1.04 -19.59
CA TRP A 113 -10.31 -1.53 -18.23
C TRP A 113 -10.65 -0.45 -17.21
N LEU A 114 -10.12 0.78 -17.36
CA LEU A 114 -10.43 1.90 -16.49
C LEU A 114 -11.94 2.18 -16.43
N ARG A 115 -12.62 2.20 -17.59
CA ARG A 115 -14.08 2.39 -17.64
C ARG A 115 -14.83 1.28 -16.90
N LYS A 116 -14.35 0.03 -16.97
CA LYS A 116 -14.95 -1.09 -16.25
C LYS A 116 -14.71 -0.98 -14.74
N LEU A 117 -13.50 -0.60 -14.33
CA LEU A 117 -13.13 -0.36 -12.95
C LEU A 117 -13.97 0.76 -12.34
N ALA A 118 -14.01 1.93 -12.99
CA ALA A 118 -14.84 3.08 -12.60
C ALA A 118 -16.33 2.71 -12.47
N LEU A 119 -16.88 2.00 -13.46
CA LEU A 119 -18.29 1.59 -13.42
C LEU A 119 -18.58 0.60 -12.28
N ASN A 120 -17.65 -0.29 -11.97
CA ASN A 120 -17.79 -1.23 -10.86
C ASN A 120 -17.73 -0.51 -9.51
N PHE A 121 -16.79 0.42 -9.36
CA PHE A 121 -16.69 1.29 -8.19
C PHE A 121 -17.99 2.10 -7.99
N GLU A 122 -18.49 2.76 -9.04
CA GLU A 122 -19.76 3.50 -8.98
C GLU A 122 -20.95 2.62 -8.59
N LYS A 123 -21.02 1.38 -9.07
CA LYS A 123 -22.07 0.44 -8.67
C LYS A 123 -21.97 0.08 -7.19
N LYS A 124 -20.75 -0.14 -6.67
CA LYS A 124 -20.49 -0.43 -5.26
C LYS A 124 -20.91 0.75 -4.38
N VAL A 125 -20.52 1.99 -4.74
CA VAL A 125 -20.94 3.23 -4.05
C VAL A 125 -22.45 3.38 -4.03
N ASN A 126 -23.11 3.25 -5.18
CA ASN A 126 -24.56 3.41 -5.28
C ASN A 126 -25.34 2.30 -4.54
N LYS A 127 -24.83 1.07 -4.57
CA LYS A 127 -25.40 -0.07 -3.82
C LYS A 127 -25.31 0.19 -2.32
N ASN A 128 -24.15 0.63 -1.84
CA ASN A 128 -23.94 0.97 -0.44
C ASN A 128 -24.88 2.11 0.00
N ALA A 129 -24.89 3.23 -0.71
CA ALA A 129 -25.76 4.36 -0.41
C ALA A 129 -27.25 3.99 -0.39
N SER A 130 -27.69 3.12 -1.32
CA SER A 130 -29.06 2.63 -1.37
C SER A 130 -29.42 1.72 -0.19
N LEU A 131 -28.48 0.88 0.26
CA LEU A 131 -28.68 -0.01 1.41
C LEU A 131 -28.68 0.80 2.72
N ARG A 132 -27.80 1.80 2.86
CA ARG A 132 -27.82 2.74 3.98
C ARG A 132 -29.14 3.51 4.05
N ALA A 133 -29.62 4.05 2.93
CA ALA A 133 -30.91 4.73 2.87
C ALA A 133 -32.11 3.82 3.18
N LYS A 134 -31.99 2.51 2.94
CA LYS A 134 -33.06 1.53 3.19
C LYS A 134 -33.02 0.95 4.61
N TYR A 135 -31.85 0.87 5.21
CA TYR A 135 -31.61 0.19 6.49
C TYR A 135 -30.79 1.07 7.45
N GLU A 136 -31.16 2.34 7.57
CA GLU A 136 -30.49 3.34 8.41
C GLU A 136 -30.29 2.86 9.86
N ASP A 137 -31.29 2.19 10.44
CA ASP A 137 -31.27 1.68 11.81
C ASP A 137 -30.55 0.33 11.99
N ASP A 138 -30.09 -0.32 10.91
CA ASP A 138 -29.54 -1.68 10.97
C ASP A 138 -28.20 -1.82 10.20
N PRO A 139 -27.08 -1.46 10.85
CA PRO A 139 -25.74 -1.54 10.27
C PRO A 139 -25.35 -2.92 9.73
N THR A 140 -25.90 -3.99 10.31
CA THR A 140 -25.56 -5.35 9.92
C THR A 140 -26.00 -5.69 8.49
N LYS A 141 -26.99 -4.96 7.95
CA LYS A 141 -27.52 -5.20 6.59
C LYS A 141 -26.73 -4.56 5.47
N PHE A 142 -25.91 -3.55 5.78
CA PHE A 142 -25.08 -2.87 4.79
C PHE A 142 -23.58 -3.06 5.03
N MET A 143 -23.17 -3.71 6.13
CA MET A 143 -21.77 -4.03 6.43
C MET A 143 -21.07 -4.81 5.31
N ASP A 144 -21.71 -5.85 4.75
CA ASP A 144 -21.14 -6.58 3.61
C ASP A 144 -20.92 -5.67 2.39
N SER A 145 -21.85 -4.72 2.17
CA SER A 145 -21.71 -3.75 1.08
C SER A 145 -20.70 -2.63 1.37
N GLU A 146 -20.35 -2.39 2.63
CA GLU A 146 -19.24 -1.51 3.03
C GLU A 146 -17.91 -2.20 2.78
N ALA A 147 -17.78 -3.48 3.12
CA ALA A 147 -16.59 -4.26 2.80
C ALA A 147 -16.39 -4.38 1.28
N ASP A 148 -17.46 -4.65 0.52
CA ASP A 148 -17.40 -4.64 -0.96
C ASP A 148 -16.90 -3.28 -1.49
N LEU A 149 -17.33 -2.17 -0.87
CA LEU A 149 -16.97 -0.81 -1.26
C LEU A 149 -15.52 -0.50 -0.92
N ASP A 150 -15.06 -0.82 0.29
CA ASP A 150 -13.66 -0.67 0.72
C ASP A 150 -12.70 -1.41 -0.22
N GLU A 151 -13.00 -2.66 -0.57
CA GLU A 151 -12.24 -3.41 -1.57
C GLU A 151 -12.25 -2.70 -2.93
N GLY A 152 -13.40 -2.16 -3.34
CA GLY A 152 -13.52 -1.40 -4.59
C GLY A 152 -12.77 -0.06 -4.60
N ILE A 153 -12.54 0.54 -3.43
CA ILE A 153 -11.68 1.72 -3.28
C ILE A 153 -10.22 1.28 -3.44
N LYS A 154 -9.81 0.22 -2.76
CA LYS A 154 -8.45 -0.34 -2.84
C LYS A 154 -8.07 -0.81 -4.24
N ASP A 155 -9.03 -1.33 -5.00
CA ASP A 155 -8.84 -1.68 -6.42
C ASP A 155 -8.38 -0.47 -7.27
N LEU A 156 -8.69 0.77 -6.86
CA LEU A 156 -8.24 1.99 -7.55
C LEU A 156 -6.76 2.29 -7.31
N SER A 157 -6.11 1.71 -6.29
CA SER A 157 -4.67 1.86 -6.04
C SER A 157 -3.83 1.47 -7.25
N ILE A 158 -4.29 0.47 -8.03
CA ILE A 158 -3.63 0.02 -9.26
C ILE A 158 -3.49 1.16 -10.29
N LEU A 159 -4.33 2.19 -10.24
CA LEU A 159 -4.19 3.35 -11.12
C LEU A 159 -2.89 4.11 -10.86
N SER A 160 -2.35 4.10 -9.64
CA SER A 160 -1.06 4.74 -9.33
C SER A 160 0.10 4.17 -10.16
N GLU A 161 0.01 2.92 -10.59
CA GLU A 161 1.00 2.27 -11.47
C GLU A 161 0.80 2.62 -12.96
N HIS A 162 -0.33 3.26 -13.31
CA HIS A 162 -0.75 3.58 -14.68
C HIS A 162 -1.15 5.06 -14.86
N PRO A 163 -0.19 6.01 -14.70
CA PRO A 163 -0.48 7.45 -14.81
C PRO A 163 -0.99 7.87 -16.19
N GLU A 164 -0.73 7.08 -17.24
CA GLU A 164 -1.26 7.31 -18.58
C GLU A 164 -2.80 7.32 -18.66
N LEU A 165 -3.48 6.75 -17.65
CA LEU A 165 -4.94 6.67 -17.57
C LEU A 165 -5.56 7.79 -16.73
N TYR A 166 -4.75 8.65 -16.10
CA TYR A 166 -5.21 9.70 -15.18
C TYR A 166 -6.12 10.72 -15.84
N GLU A 167 -5.83 11.13 -17.08
CA GLU A 167 -6.71 12.04 -17.80
C GLU A 167 -8.10 11.46 -18.06
N ASP A 168 -8.17 10.17 -18.38
CA ASP A 168 -9.43 9.48 -18.63
C ASP A 168 -10.20 9.27 -17.32
N PHE A 169 -9.48 9.05 -16.21
CA PHE A 169 -10.06 8.97 -14.88
C PHE A 169 -10.64 10.30 -14.42
N ALA A 170 -9.90 11.40 -14.63
CA ALA A 170 -10.31 12.76 -14.30
C ALA A 170 -11.56 13.21 -15.08
N LYS A 171 -11.71 12.77 -16.34
CA LYS A 171 -12.92 13.03 -17.15
C LYS A 171 -14.13 12.20 -16.70
N GLY A 172 -13.90 11.11 -15.97
CA GLY A 172 -14.94 10.23 -15.46
C GLY A 172 -15.57 10.72 -14.17
N PRO A 173 -16.80 10.27 -13.83
CA PRO A 173 -17.43 10.63 -12.56
C PRO A 173 -16.83 9.89 -11.35
N ALA A 174 -15.97 8.88 -11.57
CA ALA A 174 -15.32 8.12 -10.52
C ALA A 174 -14.41 8.98 -9.63
N ALA A 175 -13.68 9.95 -10.21
CA ALA A 175 -12.85 10.88 -9.45
C ALA A 175 -13.67 11.70 -8.46
N ALA A 176 -14.77 12.31 -8.93
CA ALA A 176 -15.69 13.05 -8.05
C ALA A 176 -16.33 12.16 -6.99
N LYS A 177 -16.72 10.92 -7.36
CA LYS A 177 -17.28 9.95 -6.41
C LYS A 177 -16.29 9.54 -5.32
N LEU A 178 -15.01 9.39 -5.65
CA LEU A 178 -13.97 9.11 -4.67
C LEU A 178 -13.86 10.25 -3.65
N VAL A 179 -13.88 11.49 -4.12
CA VAL A 179 -13.87 12.67 -3.25
C VAL A 179 -15.13 12.75 -2.38
N GLU A 180 -16.32 12.48 -2.94
CA GLU A 180 -17.58 12.44 -2.17
C GLU A 180 -17.55 11.42 -1.01
N LEU A 181 -16.80 10.31 -1.13
CA LEU A 181 -16.66 9.31 -0.07
C LEU A 181 -15.93 9.83 1.17
N LEU A 182 -15.20 10.95 1.08
CA LEU A 182 -14.62 11.58 2.27
C LEU A 182 -15.70 12.02 3.26
N ALA A 183 -16.90 12.38 2.78
CA ALA A 183 -18.03 12.73 3.64
C ALA A 183 -18.77 11.50 4.20
N HIS A 184 -18.29 10.29 3.95
CA HIS A 184 -18.99 9.07 4.36
C HIS A 184 -19.08 8.98 5.90
N GLU A 185 -20.20 8.46 6.40
CA GLU A 185 -20.48 8.39 7.85
C GLU A 185 -19.52 7.42 8.58
N ASN A 186 -19.14 6.33 7.92
CA ASN A 186 -18.08 5.44 8.38
C ASN A 186 -16.71 6.08 8.06
N THR A 187 -15.91 6.34 9.11
CA THR A 187 -14.57 6.91 9.00
C THR A 187 -13.60 5.99 8.28
N ASP A 188 -13.74 4.66 8.40
CA ASP A 188 -12.87 3.70 7.72
C ASP A 188 -12.92 3.86 6.20
N ILE A 189 -14.12 4.04 5.63
CA ILE A 189 -14.31 4.27 4.19
C ILE A 189 -13.72 5.61 3.77
N ALA A 190 -13.87 6.64 4.61
CA ALA A 190 -13.27 7.94 4.34
C ALA A 190 -11.74 7.86 4.36
N ILE A 191 -11.16 7.12 5.31
CA ILE A 191 -9.71 6.90 5.42
C ILE A 191 -9.19 6.15 4.19
N ALA A 192 -9.83 5.05 3.80
CA ALA A 192 -9.47 4.32 2.58
C ALA A 192 -9.53 5.20 1.33
N ALA A 193 -10.55 6.06 1.21
CA ALA A 193 -10.63 7.00 0.10
C ALA A 193 -9.50 8.04 0.12
N ILE A 194 -9.12 8.54 1.30
CA ILE A 194 -8.01 9.50 1.46
C ILE A 194 -6.67 8.84 1.15
N GLU A 195 -6.46 7.59 1.59
CA GLU A 195 -5.27 6.80 1.29
C GLU A 195 -5.08 6.67 -0.24
N ILE A 196 -6.12 6.28 -0.97
CA ILE A 196 -6.06 6.21 -2.44
C ILE A 196 -5.82 7.58 -3.07
N ILE A 197 -6.45 8.65 -2.56
CA ILE A 197 -6.16 10.00 -3.08
C ILE A 197 -4.71 10.38 -2.81
N SER A 198 -4.13 10.01 -1.66
CA SER A 198 -2.72 10.27 -1.35
C SER A 198 -1.80 9.54 -2.34
N GLU A 199 -2.06 8.27 -2.62
CA GLU A 199 -1.31 7.48 -3.61
C GLU A 199 -1.44 8.04 -5.03
N LEU A 200 -2.64 8.45 -5.43
CA LEU A 200 -2.87 9.00 -6.78
C LEU A 200 -2.23 10.37 -6.99
N THR A 201 -2.02 11.13 -5.90
CA THR A 201 -1.45 12.48 -5.94
C THR A 201 0.02 12.54 -5.56
N ASP A 202 0.64 11.40 -5.25
CA ASP A 202 2.05 11.30 -4.89
C ASP A 202 2.95 11.83 -6.03
N GLU A 203 3.99 12.58 -5.66
CA GLU A 203 4.94 13.16 -6.58
C GLU A 203 5.89 12.13 -7.23
N ASP A 204 6.05 10.97 -6.60
CA ASP A 204 6.89 9.87 -7.10
C ASP A 204 6.17 8.97 -8.12
N VAL A 205 4.86 9.16 -8.31
CA VAL A 205 4.11 8.50 -9.38
C VAL A 205 4.60 9.08 -10.69
N GLY A 206 5.43 8.34 -11.42
CA GLY A 206 6.19 8.78 -12.62
C GLY A 206 5.37 9.20 -13.86
N GLY A 207 4.19 9.77 -13.67
CA GLY A 207 3.36 10.40 -14.69
C GLY A 207 3.86 11.78 -15.10
N GLU A 208 3.35 12.25 -16.23
CA GLU A 208 3.62 13.62 -16.70
C GLU A 208 2.82 14.64 -15.87
N GLN A 209 3.37 15.87 -15.75
CA GLN A 209 2.72 16.96 -15.01
C GLN A 209 1.26 17.20 -15.48
N GLU A 210 1.00 17.09 -16.78
CA GLU A 210 -0.33 17.30 -17.37
C GLU A 210 -1.37 16.28 -16.88
N GLN A 211 -0.94 15.04 -16.65
CA GLN A 211 -1.78 13.96 -16.15
C GLN A 211 -2.13 14.16 -14.67
N TRP A 212 -1.13 14.54 -13.88
CA TRP A 212 -1.31 14.90 -12.47
C TRP A 212 -2.24 16.11 -12.32
N ASP A 213 -2.01 17.17 -13.11
CA ASP A 213 -2.83 18.39 -13.13
C ASP A 213 -4.30 18.08 -13.44
N ALA A 214 -4.56 17.15 -14.36
CA ALA A 214 -5.92 16.74 -14.70
C ALA A 214 -6.65 16.11 -13.51
N VAL A 215 -6.00 15.19 -12.79
CA VAL A 215 -6.59 14.51 -11.63
C VAL A 215 -6.78 15.47 -10.47
N VAL A 216 -5.77 16.29 -10.17
CA VAL A 216 -5.85 17.27 -9.09
C VAL A 216 -6.91 18.33 -9.37
N THR A 217 -7.03 18.81 -10.61
CA THR A 217 -8.11 19.72 -10.99
C THR A 217 -9.48 19.06 -10.76
N ALA A 218 -9.66 17.80 -11.17
CA ALA A 218 -10.91 17.08 -10.95
C ALA A 218 -11.25 16.89 -9.46
N PHE A 219 -10.25 16.65 -8.61
CA PHE A 219 -10.45 16.55 -7.16
C PHE A 219 -10.76 17.89 -6.50
N LEU A 220 -10.08 18.97 -6.91
CA LEU A 220 -10.35 20.31 -6.41
C LEU A 220 -11.75 20.80 -6.82
N ASP A 221 -12.18 20.50 -8.05
CA ASP A 221 -13.54 20.78 -8.54
C ASP A 221 -14.62 20.01 -7.76
N ALA A 222 -14.26 18.90 -7.13
CA ALA A 222 -15.13 18.08 -6.26
C ALA A 222 -15.06 18.48 -4.77
N ASP A 223 -14.50 19.66 -4.44
CA ASP A 223 -14.37 20.18 -3.08
C ASP A 223 -13.47 19.36 -2.13
N LEU A 224 -12.42 18.71 -2.66
CA LEU A 224 -11.48 17.87 -1.89
C LEU A 224 -10.98 18.57 -0.60
N LEU A 225 -10.50 19.81 -0.70
CA LEU A 225 -9.94 20.54 0.45
C LEU A 225 -10.95 20.73 1.58
N SER A 226 -12.19 21.11 1.25
CA SER A 226 -13.25 21.33 2.23
C SER A 226 -13.61 20.02 2.95
N LEU A 227 -13.60 18.90 2.23
CA LEU A 227 -13.92 17.58 2.76
C LEU A 227 -12.80 17.02 3.64
N LEU A 228 -11.53 17.17 3.25
CA LEU A 228 -10.38 16.83 4.11
C LEU A 228 -10.43 17.61 5.43
N ILE A 229 -10.69 18.92 5.36
CA ILE A 229 -10.77 19.77 6.56
C ILE A 229 -11.92 19.35 7.48
N SER A 230 -13.06 18.97 6.91
CA SER A 230 -14.19 18.46 7.68
C SER A 230 -13.82 17.18 8.45
N ASN A 231 -13.06 16.28 7.81
CA ASN A 231 -12.67 15.00 8.41
C ASN A 231 -11.68 15.14 9.57
N PHE A 232 -10.81 16.15 9.56
CA PHE A 232 -9.93 16.43 10.71
C PHE A 232 -10.67 16.68 12.04
N SER A 233 -11.92 17.13 11.98
CA SER A 233 -12.75 17.32 13.19
C SER A 233 -13.42 16.03 13.66
N ARG A 234 -13.47 15.00 12.80
CA ARG A 234 -14.11 13.71 13.06
C ARG A 234 -13.13 12.65 13.56
N PHE A 235 -11.87 12.71 13.11
CA PHE A 235 -10.84 11.75 13.49
C PHE A 235 -10.39 11.91 14.93
N ASP A 236 -10.30 10.78 15.64
CA ASP A 236 -9.72 10.67 16.97
C ASP A 236 -8.34 10.01 16.89
N GLU A 237 -7.28 10.80 16.98
CA GLU A 237 -5.88 10.32 16.92
C GLU A 237 -5.48 9.37 18.07
N SER A 238 -6.38 9.09 19.02
CA SER A 238 -6.17 8.00 19.99
C SER A 238 -6.36 6.62 19.38
N ASP A 239 -7.11 6.52 18.27
CA ASP A 239 -7.20 5.32 17.45
C ASP A 239 -6.17 5.35 16.32
N SER A 240 -5.57 4.19 16.05
CA SER A 240 -4.50 4.10 15.05
C SER A 240 -5.01 4.30 13.63
N ALA A 241 -6.23 3.85 13.32
CA ALA A 241 -6.77 4.01 11.97
C ALA A 241 -7.06 5.48 11.67
N ASP A 242 -7.72 6.18 12.61
CA ASP A 242 -7.97 7.62 12.52
C ASP A 242 -6.67 8.43 12.48
N ALA A 243 -5.63 8.03 13.23
CA ALA A 243 -4.31 8.66 13.17
C ALA A 243 -3.67 8.52 11.78
N SER A 244 -3.78 7.36 11.14
CA SER A 244 -3.37 7.16 9.74
C SER A 244 -4.20 8.02 8.79
N GLY A 245 -5.51 8.14 9.01
CA GLY A 245 -6.38 9.04 8.24
C GLY A 245 -5.93 10.49 8.25
N VAL A 246 -5.52 11.00 9.41
CA VAL A 246 -4.92 12.33 9.55
C VAL A 246 -3.60 12.41 8.77
N TYR A 247 -2.74 11.40 8.88
CA TYR A 247 -1.47 11.35 8.14
C TYR A 247 -1.69 11.41 6.62
N HIS A 248 -2.54 10.55 6.06
CA HIS A 248 -2.85 10.56 4.63
C HIS A 248 -3.48 11.88 4.20
N SER A 249 -4.34 12.49 5.03
CA SER A 249 -4.92 13.81 4.74
C SER A 249 -3.86 14.91 4.66
N LEU A 250 -2.87 14.88 5.54
CA LEU A 250 -1.72 15.80 5.52
C LEU A 250 -0.84 15.54 4.30
N SER A 251 -0.64 14.28 3.92
CA SER A 251 0.10 13.90 2.71
C SER A 251 -0.55 14.40 1.43
N VAL A 252 -1.88 14.27 1.30
CA VAL A 252 -2.60 14.89 0.16
C VAL A 252 -2.37 16.40 0.14
N ILE A 253 -2.40 17.08 1.29
CA ILE A 253 -2.17 18.53 1.35
C ILE A 253 -0.73 18.88 0.95
N GLU A 254 0.27 18.13 1.40
CA GLU A 254 1.67 18.30 1.00
C GLU A 254 1.83 18.12 -0.51
N ASN A 255 1.31 17.03 -1.07
CA ASN A 255 1.34 16.74 -2.50
C ASN A 255 0.73 17.89 -3.30
N LEU A 256 -0.39 18.46 -2.83
CA LEU A 256 -1.00 19.64 -3.46
C LEU A 256 -0.15 20.91 -3.32
N LEU A 257 0.59 21.05 -2.22
CA LEU A 257 1.48 22.19 -1.96
C LEU A 257 2.78 22.16 -2.76
N SER A 258 3.16 21.02 -3.34
CA SER A 258 4.26 20.92 -4.31
C SER A 258 4.11 21.93 -5.45
N GLN A 259 2.86 22.25 -5.81
CA GLN A 259 2.54 23.27 -6.81
C GLN A 259 2.30 24.66 -6.21
N PRO A 260 3.05 25.69 -6.66
CA PRO A 260 2.86 27.06 -6.19
C PRO A 260 1.46 27.65 -6.46
N SER A 261 0.75 27.15 -7.47
CA SER A 261 -0.62 27.55 -7.83
C SER A 261 -1.63 27.25 -6.72
N ASN A 262 -1.45 26.14 -6.01
CA ASN A 262 -2.36 25.66 -4.99
C ASN A 262 -2.07 26.28 -3.61
N THR A 263 -0.86 26.77 -3.39
CA THR A 263 -0.42 27.29 -2.09
C THR A 263 -1.32 28.42 -1.59
N ASP A 264 -1.67 29.39 -2.44
CA ASP A 264 -2.52 30.52 -2.05
C ASP A 264 -3.95 30.08 -1.73
N MET A 265 -4.49 29.13 -2.49
CA MET A 265 -5.83 28.55 -2.28
C MET A 265 -5.90 27.74 -0.98
N ILE A 266 -4.90 26.91 -0.69
CA ILE A 266 -4.84 26.12 0.55
C ILE A 266 -4.70 27.05 1.75
N GLY A 267 -3.85 28.07 1.66
CA GLY A 267 -3.67 29.06 2.72
C GLY A 267 -4.84 30.04 2.89
N GLU A 268 -5.82 30.07 1.98
CA GLU A 268 -7.10 30.78 2.18
C GLU A 268 -8.01 30.09 3.18
N GLN A 269 -7.84 28.78 3.37
CA GLN A 269 -8.66 27.99 4.28
C GLN A 269 -8.26 28.25 5.73
N ILE A 270 -8.91 29.25 6.35
CA ILE A 270 -8.67 29.65 7.74
C ILE A 270 -8.86 28.48 8.71
N THR A 271 -9.83 27.60 8.44
CA THR A 271 -10.12 26.41 9.24
C THR A 271 -8.96 25.42 9.26
N LEU A 272 -8.30 25.20 8.12
CA LEU A 272 -7.10 24.36 8.02
C LEU A 272 -5.95 24.99 8.83
N VAL A 273 -5.69 26.28 8.62
CA VAL A 273 -4.61 26.99 9.32
C VAL A 273 -4.82 26.95 10.83
N GLN A 274 -6.05 27.17 11.30
CA GLN A 274 -6.40 27.07 12.72
C GLN A 274 -6.20 25.66 13.25
N TRP A 275 -6.66 24.64 12.51
CA TRP A 275 -6.49 23.25 12.92
C TRP A 275 -5.01 22.87 13.04
N LEU A 276 -4.17 23.26 12.08
CA LEU A 276 -2.72 23.03 12.13
C LEU A 276 -2.07 23.72 13.34
N LEU A 277 -2.45 24.97 13.61
CA LEU A 277 -1.96 25.74 14.76
C LEU A 277 -2.42 25.13 16.11
N ASP A 278 -3.63 24.59 16.18
CA ASP A 278 -4.12 23.89 17.38
C ASP A 278 -3.43 22.52 17.54
N ARG A 279 -3.17 21.81 16.44
CA ARG A 279 -2.50 20.51 16.44
C ARG A 279 -1.08 20.59 16.98
N ILE A 280 -0.31 21.61 16.60
CA ILE A 280 1.06 21.80 17.10
C ILE A 280 1.10 22.18 18.59
N GLN A 281 0.02 22.74 19.14
CA GLN A 281 -0.09 23.07 20.56
C GLN A 281 -0.46 21.88 21.45
N LYS A 282 -1.00 20.79 20.86
CA LYS A 282 -1.29 19.56 21.63
C LYS A 282 0.01 19.07 22.28
N SER A 283 -0.04 18.89 23.60
CA SER A 283 1.10 18.42 24.38
C SER A 283 1.19 16.91 24.31
N GLU A 284 2.15 16.41 23.53
CA GLU A 284 2.39 15.00 23.29
C GLU A 284 3.86 14.72 23.57
N LYS A 285 4.13 13.64 24.32
CA LYS A 285 5.48 13.18 24.68
C LYS A 285 5.51 11.65 24.59
N PRO A 286 6.20 11.04 23.62
CA PRO A 286 7.01 11.67 22.55
C PRO A 286 6.17 12.44 21.53
N THR A 287 6.82 13.32 20.76
CA THR A 287 6.20 13.98 19.59
C THR A 287 5.71 12.91 18.63
N THR A 288 4.46 13.01 18.19
CA THR A 288 3.88 12.09 17.21
C THR A 288 4.25 12.54 15.80
N GLN A 289 4.30 11.60 14.86
CA GLN A 289 4.55 11.89 13.45
C GLN A 289 3.55 12.91 12.88
N ASN A 290 2.26 12.78 13.19
CA ASN A 290 1.23 13.76 12.76
C ASN A 290 1.50 15.18 13.25
N LYS A 291 2.09 15.33 14.44
CA LYS A 291 2.47 16.64 14.99
C LYS A 291 3.68 17.23 14.28
N GLN A 292 4.69 16.42 13.98
CA GLN A 292 5.84 16.81 13.14
C GLN A 292 5.32 17.23 11.76
N TYR A 293 4.43 16.44 11.15
CA TYR A 293 3.96 16.68 9.79
C TYR A 293 3.08 17.93 9.66
N ALA A 294 2.24 18.20 10.66
CA ALA A 294 1.51 19.47 10.75
C ALA A 294 2.44 20.69 10.80
N SER A 295 3.62 20.56 11.43
CA SER A 295 4.62 21.65 11.46
C SER A 295 5.31 21.85 10.12
N GLU A 296 5.53 20.78 9.37
CA GLU A 296 6.11 20.82 8.02
C GLU A 296 5.18 21.53 7.03
N ILE A 297 3.89 21.18 7.01
CA ILE A 297 2.89 21.87 6.18
C ILE A 297 2.82 23.37 6.50
N LEU A 298 2.86 23.73 7.79
CA LEU A 298 2.94 25.15 8.19
C LEU A 298 4.23 25.81 7.69
N SER A 299 5.35 25.08 7.72
CA SER A 299 6.63 25.52 7.17
C SER A 299 6.48 25.83 5.68
N ILE A 300 5.94 24.90 4.88
CA ILE A 300 5.73 25.06 3.44
C ILE A 300 4.81 26.25 3.15
N LEU A 301 3.68 26.35 3.84
CA LEU A 301 2.71 27.46 3.67
C LEU A 301 3.35 28.83 3.97
N THR A 302 4.20 28.92 4.99
CA THR A 302 4.92 30.15 5.31
C THR A 302 6.06 30.44 4.35
N GLN A 303 6.78 29.44 3.86
CA GLN A 303 7.91 29.64 2.94
C GLN A 303 7.43 30.11 1.56
N SER A 304 6.39 29.48 1.03
CA SER A 304 5.98 29.64 -0.37
C SER A 304 5.23 30.95 -0.66
N SER A 305 4.39 31.46 0.26
CA SER A 305 3.51 32.62 -0.03
C SER A 305 3.51 33.70 1.05
N ARG A 306 3.61 34.97 0.64
CA ARG A 306 3.50 36.14 1.54
C ARG A 306 2.08 36.35 2.09
N PRO A 307 1.00 36.30 1.28
CA PRO A 307 -0.37 36.31 1.78
C PRO A 307 -0.62 35.31 2.92
N ASN A 308 -0.12 34.07 2.77
CA ASN A 308 -0.29 33.02 3.77
C ASN A 308 0.41 33.34 5.09
N ARG A 309 1.61 33.95 5.03
CA ARG A 309 2.31 34.43 6.24
C ARG A 309 1.47 35.44 7.02
N ASN A 310 0.78 36.35 6.34
CA ASN A 310 -0.07 37.34 7.01
C ASN A 310 -1.28 36.68 7.66
N ARG A 311 -1.93 35.73 6.98
CA ARG A 311 -3.07 34.97 7.52
C ARG A 311 -2.68 34.16 8.76
N ILE A 312 -1.52 33.49 8.72
CA ILE A 312 -0.97 32.75 9.86
C ILE A 312 -0.62 33.70 11.01
N ALA A 313 -0.05 34.87 10.72
CA ALA A 313 0.23 35.88 11.73
C ALA A 313 -1.04 36.44 12.38
N GLU A 314 -2.09 36.70 11.60
CA GLU A 314 -3.42 37.12 12.08
C GLU A 314 -4.10 36.06 12.96
N ALA A 315 -3.82 34.78 12.71
CA ALA A 315 -4.29 33.64 13.51
C ALA A 315 -3.45 33.39 14.78
N ASN A 316 -2.66 34.36 15.24
CA ASN A 316 -1.72 34.24 16.37
C ASN A 316 -0.61 33.18 16.19
N GLY A 317 -0.30 32.78 14.96
CA GLY A 317 0.72 31.77 14.68
C GLY A 317 2.10 32.13 15.26
N VAL A 318 2.50 33.41 15.20
CA VAL A 318 3.78 33.89 15.76
C VAL A 318 3.93 33.54 17.24
N GLU A 319 2.90 33.80 18.05
CA GLU A 319 2.94 33.60 19.48
C GLU A 319 2.94 32.10 19.82
N ILE A 320 2.18 31.31 19.05
CA ILE A 320 2.15 29.85 19.16
C ILE A 320 3.52 29.26 18.86
N PHE A 321 4.16 29.68 17.77
CA PHE A 321 5.51 29.21 17.40
C PHE A 321 6.53 29.55 18.48
N LEU A 322 6.53 30.78 18.99
CA LEU A 322 7.45 31.19 20.05
C LEU A 322 7.22 30.44 21.37
N THR A 323 5.96 30.15 21.71
CA THR A 323 5.61 29.42 22.93
C THR A 323 6.07 27.96 22.83
N ASN A 324 5.85 27.31 21.70
CA ASN A 324 6.29 25.93 21.45
C ASN A 324 7.81 25.80 21.28
N LEU A 325 8.51 26.86 20.82
CA LEU A 325 9.97 26.90 20.75
C LEU A 325 10.65 27.25 22.08
N ALA A 326 9.93 27.78 23.06
CA ALA A 326 10.50 28.22 24.34
C ALA A 326 11.21 27.11 25.14
N PRO A 327 10.74 25.84 25.17
CA PRO A 327 11.43 24.73 25.82
C PRO A 327 12.81 24.44 25.20
N TYR A 328 12.94 24.50 23.88
CA TYR A 328 14.18 24.18 23.14
C TYR A 328 15.24 25.29 23.20
N ARG A 329 15.04 26.33 24.02
CA ARG A 329 16.01 27.42 24.17
C ARG A 329 17.28 26.99 24.91
N ARG A 330 17.18 25.97 25.76
CA ARG A 330 18.26 25.55 26.67
C ARG A 330 18.68 24.10 26.48
N ASP A 331 17.75 23.24 26.09
CA ASP A 331 17.95 21.82 25.87
C ASP A 331 17.50 21.51 24.45
N ASP A 332 18.42 21.02 23.62
CA ASP A 332 18.11 20.57 22.27
C ASP A 332 17.40 19.19 22.33
N PRO A 333 16.49 18.89 21.40
CA PRO A 333 15.85 17.58 21.30
C PRO A 333 16.86 16.46 20.99
N GLU A 334 16.42 15.21 21.12
CA GLU A 334 17.24 14.06 20.73
C GLU A 334 17.53 14.11 19.22
N LYS A 335 18.78 13.84 18.84
CA LYS A 335 19.20 13.89 17.44
C LYS A 335 18.55 12.80 16.61
N ASP A 336 18.20 13.13 15.37
CA ASP A 336 17.50 12.25 14.42
C ASP A 336 16.12 11.78 14.96
N SER A 337 15.43 12.66 15.68
CA SER A 337 14.06 12.41 16.18
C SER A 337 13.04 13.32 15.52
N ASP A 338 11.77 12.87 15.48
CA ASP A 338 10.64 13.68 15.02
C ASP A 338 10.52 15.02 15.77
N GLU A 339 11.08 15.11 16.99
CA GLU A 339 11.11 16.32 17.80
C GLU A 339 12.14 17.35 17.31
N GLU A 340 13.26 16.90 16.72
CA GLU A 340 14.25 17.77 16.06
C GLU A 340 13.66 18.40 14.80
N GLU A 341 13.06 17.59 13.92
CA GLU A 341 12.42 18.08 12.70
C GLU A 341 11.26 19.03 13.02
N TYR A 342 10.42 18.71 14.00
CA TYR A 342 9.38 19.61 14.49
C TYR A 342 9.95 20.96 14.94
N MET A 343 11.06 20.94 15.68
CA MET A 343 11.73 22.15 16.16
C MET A 343 12.28 22.97 14.99
N GLU A 344 12.95 22.34 14.01
CA GLU A 344 13.47 22.99 12.81
C GLU A 344 12.35 23.62 11.95
N ASN A 345 11.27 22.88 11.72
CA ASN A 345 10.09 23.35 10.98
C ASN A 345 9.49 24.61 11.61
N LEU A 346 9.34 24.63 12.94
CA LEU A 346 8.88 25.81 13.67
C LEU A 346 9.85 27.00 13.56
N PHE A 347 11.16 26.74 13.54
CA PHE A 347 12.16 27.78 13.31
C PHE A 347 12.05 28.36 11.90
N ASP A 348 11.81 27.54 10.88
CA ASP A 348 11.66 27.99 9.50
C ASP A 348 10.39 28.80 9.28
N CYS A 349 9.27 28.39 9.92
CA CYS A 349 8.07 29.23 10.01
C CYS A 349 8.40 30.62 10.55
N ARG A 350 9.16 30.69 11.65
CA ARG A 350 9.56 31.96 12.27
C ARG A 350 10.50 32.78 11.39
N ARG A 351 11.46 32.16 10.70
CA ARG A 351 12.48 32.87 9.89
C ARG A 351 11.86 33.59 8.69
N CYS A 352 10.69 33.17 8.23
CA CYS A 352 9.97 33.83 7.15
C CYS A 352 9.60 35.28 7.52
N GLY A 353 10.49 36.23 7.18
CA GLY A 353 10.58 37.60 7.68
C GLY A 353 9.36 38.53 7.54
N ALA A 354 8.19 38.05 7.09
CA ALA A 354 6.93 38.77 7.18
C ALA A 354 6.35 38.76 8.61
N MET A 355 6.57 37.68 9.39
CA MET A 355 6.12 37.63 10.79
C MET A 355 6.82 38.64 11.70
N PHE A 356 8.05 39.05 11.35
CA PHE A 356 8.78 40.10 12.06
C PHE A 356 8.35 41.53 11.68
N ALA A 357 7.67 41.73 10.55
CA ALA A 357 7.26 43.05 10.09
C ALA A 357 5.96 43.56 10.77
N LEU A 358 5.27 42.70 11.52
CA LEU A 358 4.04 43.02 12.26
C LEU A 358 4.27 43.34 13.75
N TYR A 359 5.53 43.40 14.20
CA TYR A 359 5.92 43.78 15.56
C TYR A 359 6.81 45.03 15.60
#